data_AF-A0A2E9KUV3-F1
#
_entry.id   AF-A0A2E9KUV3-F1
#
_cell.length_a   1.000
_cell.length_b   1.000
_cell.length_c   1.000
_cell.angle_alpha   90.00
_cell.angle_beta   90.00
_cell.angle_gamma   90.00
#
_symmetry.space_group_name_H-M   'P 1'
#
loop_
_entity.id
_entity.type
_entity.pdbx_description
1 polymer ?
#
loop_
_entity_poly.entity_id
_entity_poly.type
_entity_poly.pdbx_seq_one_letter_code
_entity_poly.pdbx_strand_id
1 'polypeptide(L)'
;MSKKPSFEEKIGEIDQEIAKRRNKWNLNALSWIDFDDISQILRIHIYKKWHLYDHSKPLPPWLNRTISNQLKNLIRNNYSSFARPCLRCAASEPDNLCKIYVQQCSDCPIYKNWEKNKKDAYNIKIPVPLEGHVQEISSQKLDTHNIEASIKKVNKKMEEVLKPIEWKVYRMLYIENRSESEVATEMGYKTSEKNRSPGYKQITNIKRSIIIKVKRSIQKDEIDIF
;
A
#
# COMPACT_ATOMS: atom_id res chain seq x y z
N MET A 1 39.11 36.05 19.46
CA MET A 1 39.02 34.82 18.64
C MET A 1 37.54 34.47 18.50
N SER A 2 37.02 34.39 17.27
CA SER A 2 35.61 34.02 17.06
C SER A 2 35.36 32.61 17.60
N LYS A 3 34.34 32.45 18.44
CA LYS A 3 34.01 31.17 19.06
C LYS A 3 33.57 30.21 17.95
N LYS A 4 34.20 29.04 17.85
CA LYS A 4 33.80 28.01 16.88
C LYS A 4 32.37 27.57 17.23
N PRO A 5 31.40 27.67 16.32
CA PRO A 5 30.04 27.26 16.60
C PRO A 5 30.01 25.75 16.91
N SER A 6 29.26 25.40 17.94
CA SER A 6 29.05 23.99 18.29
C SER A 6 28.12 23.34 17.25
N PHE A 7 28.13 22.02 17.21
CA PHE A 7 27.23 21.28 16.32
C PHE A 7 25.76 21.54 16.68
N GLU A 8 25.48 21.58 17.97
CA GLU A 8 24.16 21.77 18.57
C GLU A 8 23.59 23.15 18.20
N GLU A 9 24.43 24.18 18.16
CA GLU A 9 24.04 25.53 17.73
C GLU A 9 23.60 25.58 16.25
N LYS A 10 24.05 24.62 15.43
CA LYS A 10 23.78 24.55 13.99
C LYS A 10 22.83 23.42 13.59
N ILE A 11 22.23 22.73 14.55
CA ILE A 11 21.36 21.59 14.28
C ILE A 11 20.15 21.95 13.41
N GLY A 12 19.58 23.15 13.60
CA GLY A 12 18.46 23.63 12.79
C GLY A 12 18.83 23.80 11.31
N GLU A 13 20.01 24.36 11.02
CA GLU A 13 20.51 24.49 9.64
C GLU A 13 20.81 23.13 9.01
N ILE A 14 21.38 22.20 9.80
CA ILE A 14 21.67 20.84 9.37
C ILE A 14 20.38 20.12 8.97
N ASP A 15 19.36 20.21 9.81
CA ASP A 15 18.08 19.54 9.59
C ASP A 15 17.35 20.10 8.37
N GLN A 16 17.42 21.40 8.14
CA GLN A 16 16.90 22.03 6.93
C GLN A 16 17.61 21.51 5.67
N GLU A 17 18.94 21.37 5.68
CA GLU A 17 19.69 20.82 4.55
C GLU A 17 19.39 19.34 4.31
N ILE A 18 19.18 18.55 5.36
CA ILE A 18 18.76 17.15 5.26
C ILE A 18 17.35 17.06 4.66
N ALA A 19 16.39 17.85 5.16
CA ALA A 19 14.99 17.82 4.72
C ALA A 19 14.83 18.10 3.22
N LYS A 20 15.69 18.95 2.63
CA LYS A 20 15.74 19.20 1.17
C LYS A 20 16.00 17.94 0.34
N ARG A 21 16.46 16.84 0.94
CA ARG A 21 16.73 15.57 0.27
C ARG A 21 15.57 14.57 0.37
N ARG A 22 14.53 14.85 1.15
CA ARG A 22 13.36 13.96 1.32
C ARG A 22 12.75 13.56 -0.02
N ASN A 23 12.44 14.54 -0.87
CA ASN A 23 11.81 14.29 -2.18
C ASN A 23 12.75 13.59 -3.20
N LYS A 24 14.06 13.61 -2.95
CA LYS A 24 15.04 12.90 -3.80
C LYS A 24 15.27 11.47 -3.33
N TRP A 25 14.86 11.15 -2.11
CA TRP A 25 14.96 9.81 -1.56
C TRP A 25 13.79 8.97 -2.08
N ASN A 26 14.04 8.19 -3.13
CA ASN A 26 13.03 7.37 -3.80
C ASN A 26 13.33 5.87 -3.68
N LEU A 27 14.14 5.46 -2.70
CA LEU A 27 14.45 4.05 -2.44
C LEU A 27 13.32 3.36 -1.66
N ASN A 28 12.10 3.49 -2.17
CA ASN A 28 10.91 2.81 -1.65
C ASN A 28 11.03 1.28 -1.74
N ALA A 29 11.98 0.77 -2.54
CA ALA A 29 12.30 -0.64 -2.62
C ALA A 29 12.90 -1.22 -1.32
N LEU A 30 13.38 -0.38 -0.40
CA LEU A 30 13.88 -0.79 0.91
C LEU A 30 12.83 -0.44 1.98
N SER A 31 11.89 -1.35 2.23
CA SER A 31 10.78 -1.14 3.18
C SER A 31 11.20 -0.95 4.63
N TRP A 32 12.45 -1.27 4.98
CA TRP A 32 12.96 -1.28 6.36
C TRP A 32 13.83 -0.07 6.72
N ILE A 33 14.09 0.86 5.79
CA ILE A 33 14.78 2.14 6.07
C ILE A 33 13.92 3.29 5.55
N ASP A 34 13.30 4.03 6.45
CA ASP A 34 12.56 5.22 6.08
C ASP A 34 13.48 6.47 5.98
N PHE A 35 12.91 7.61 5.60
CA PHE A 35 13.68 8.84 5.51
C PHE A 35 14.13 9.39 6.87
N ASP A 36 13.43 9.06 7.95
CA ASP A 36 13.74 9.55 9.28
C ASP A 36 14.95 8.80 9.85
N ASP A 37 15.04 7.49 9.61
CA ASP A 37 16.25 6.68 9.83
C ASP A 37 17.46 7.25 9.06
N ILE A 38 17.27 7.55 7.77
CA ILE A 38 18.32 8.16 6.94
C ILE A 38 18.75 9.51 7.52
N SER A 39 17.79 10.31 7.98
CA SER A 39 18.07 11.62 8.58
C SER A 39 18.92 11.48 9.85
N GLN A 40 18.63 10.48 10.71
CA GLN A 40 19.46 10.19 11.88
C GLN A 40 20.87 9.75 11.49
N ILE A 41 21.01 8.84 10.53
CA ILE A 41 22.31 8.38 10.03
C ILE A 41 23.13 9.56 9.49
N LEU A 42 22.49 10.48 8.76
CA LEU A 42 23.13 11.70 8.24
C LEU A 42 23.60 12.62 9.36
N ARG A 43 22.75 12.87 10.38
CA ARG A 43 23.13 13.68 11.55
C ARG A 43 24.36 13.12 12.26
N ILE A 44 24.36 11.82 12.56
CA ILE A 44 25.49 11.14 13.21
C ILE A 44 26.74 11.24 12.33
N HIS A 45 26.61 11.09 11.01
CA HIS A 45 27.73 11.19 10.08
C HIS A 45 28.33 12.60 10.05
N ILE A 46 27.49 13.64 10.05
CA ILE A 46 27.91 15.03 10.08
C ILE A 46 28.60 15.34 11.42
N TYR A 47 28.02 14.91 12.54
CA TYR A 47 28.62 15.07 13.88
C TYR A 47 30.03 14.47 13.95
N LYS A 48 30.19 13.22 13.50
CA LYS A 48 31.50 12.56 13.44
C LYS A 48 32.53 13.32 12.59
N LYS A 49 32.09 14.09 11.60
CA LYS A 49 32.94 14.89 10.71
C LYS A 49 32.95 16.37 11.04
N TRP A 50 32.30 16.81 12.10
CA TRP A 50 32.17 18.23 12.44
C TRP A 50 33.53 18.88 12.65
N HIS A 51 34.49 18.14 13.23
CA HIS A 51 35.87 18.59 13.41
C HIS A 51 36.63 18.88 12.09
N LEU A 52 36.17 18.35 10.96
CA LEU A 52 36.75 18.59 9.63
C LEU A 52 36.13 19.82 8.93
N TYR A 53 35.10 20.43 9.52
CA TYR A 53 34.47 21.60 8.95
C TYR A 53 35.31 22.85 9.23
N ASP A 54 35.62 23.58 8.16
CA ASP A 54 36.29 24.87 8.22
C ASP A 54 35.27 25.98 8.49
N HIS A 55 35.25 26.46 9.74
CA HIS A 55 34.31 27.51 10.20
C HIS A 55 34.51 28.87 9.52
N SER A 56 35.59 29.08 8.76
CA SER A 56 35.75 30.29 7.95
C SER A 56 34.85 30.30 6.71
N LYS A 57 34.32 29.13 6.32
CA LYS A 57 33.54 28.92 5.09
C LYS A 57 32.06 28.77 5.41
N PRO A 58 31.15 29.07 4.46
CA PRO A 58 29.73 28.83 4.64
C PRO A 58 29.44 27.35 4.88
N LEU A 59 28.54 27.06 5.82
CA LEU A 59 28.14 25.72 6.23
C LEU A 59 27.36 24.93 5.15
N PRO A 60 26.38 25.52 4.43
CA PRO A 60 25.53 24.77 3.51
C PRO A 60 26.28 24.03 2.39
N PRO A 61 27.29 24.59 1.72
CA PRO A 61 28.07 23.86 0.71
C PRO A 61 28.79 22.62 1.26
N TRP A 62 29.35 22.71 2.47
CA TRP A 62 30.01 21.59 3.12
C TRP A 62 29.02 20.50 3.52
N LEU A 63 27.88 20.87 4.11
CA LEU A 63 26.78 19.95 4.41
C LEU A 63 26.29 19.25 3.16
N ASN A 64 26.06 19.99 2.07
CA ASN A 64 25.60 19.44 0.80
C ASN A 64 26.54 18.35 0.27
N ARG A 65 27.85 18.57 0.32
CA ARG A 65 28.85 17.58 -0.08
C ARG A 65 28.83 16.36 0.83
N THR A 66 28.82 16.58 2.15
CA THR A 66 28.83 15.49 3.15
C THR A 66 27.58 14.62 3.05
N ILE A 67 26.40 15.24 3.01
CA ILE A 67 25.10 14.56 2.88
C ILE A 67 25.04 13.80 1.56
N SER A 68 25.38 14.43 0.43
CA SER A 68 25.26 13.78 -0.88
C SER A 68 26.20 12.58 -1.00
N ASN A 69 27.41 12.67 -0.45
CA ASN A 69 28.34 11.53 -0.43
C ASN A 69 27.82 10.41 0.47
N GLN A 70 27.25 10.75 1.63
CA GLN A 70 26.73 9.75 2.54
C GLN A 70 25.47 9.06 1.99
N LEU A 71 24.57 9.80 1.34
CA LEU A 71 23.45 9.21 0.61
C LEU A 71 23.96 8.24 -0.47
N LYS A 72 24.92 8.63 -1.32
CA LYS A 72 25.52 7.71 -2.32
C LYS A 72 26.07 6.43 -1.67
N ASN A 73 26.70 6.54 -0.50
CA ASN A 73 27.20 5.38 0.24
C ASN A 73 26.07 4.49 0.76
N LEU A 74 25.00 5.06 1.28
CA LEU A 74 23.84 4.30 1.76
C LEU A 74 23.15 3.55 0.62
N ILE A 75 22.96 4.19 -0.54
CA ILE A 75 22.44 3.54 -1.75
C ILE A 75 23.38 2.41 -2.20
N ARG A 76 24.69 2.68 -2.20
CA ARG A 76 25.69 1.70 -2.60
C ARG A 76 25.68 0.48 -1.68
N ASN A 77 25.61 0.67 -0.37
CA ASN A 77 25.72 -0.40 0.63
C ASN A 77 24.44 -1.22 0.77
N ASN A 78 23.26 -0.64 0.54
CA ASN A 78 21.99 -1.35 0.72
C ASN A 78 21.45 -1.96 -0.58
N TYR A 79 21.81 -1.41 -1.74
CA TYR A 79 21.29 -1.88 -3.03
C TYR A 79 22.41 -2.30 -3.98
N SER A 80 23.27 -1.35 -4.36
CA SER A 80 24.20 -1.57 -5.47
C SER A 80 25.29 -2.60 -5.20
N SER A 81 25.66 -2.83 -3.94
CA SER A 81 26.73 -3.75 -3.54
C SER A 81 26.36 -5.22 -3.79
N PHE A 82 25.07 -5.53 -3.68
CA PHE A 82 24.51 -6.87 -3.86
C PHE A 82 23.94 -7.04 -5.27
N ALA A 83 23.71 -5.95 -5.99
CA ALA A 83 23.16 -5.99 -7.33
C ALA A 83 24.05 -6.77 -8.30
N ARG A 84 23.43 -7.53 -9.21
CA ARG A 84 24.14 -8.33 -10.21
C ARG A 84 25.04 -7.46 -11.09
N PRO A 85 26.23 -7.94 -11.50
CA PRO A 85 27.19 -7.15 -12.28
C PRO A 85 26.63 -6.72 -13.64
N CYS A 86 25.69 -7.49 -14.20
CA CYS A 86 25.08 -7.19 -15.50
C CYS A 86 24.35 -5.85 -15.55
N LEU A 87 23.81 -5.35 -14.42
CA LEU A 87 23.12 -4.04 -14.39
C LEU A 87 24.02 -2.85 -14.73
N ARG A 88 25.35 -3.05 -14.69
CA ARG A 88 26.35 -2.03 -15.01
C ARG A 88 27.30 -2.49 -16.13
N CYS A 89 27.00 -3.62 -16.76
CA CYS A 89 27.87 -4.22 -17.75
C CYS A 89 27.54 -3.67 -19.13
N ALA A 90 28.56 -3.24 -19.86
CA ALA A 90 28.41 -2.76 -21.25
C ALA A 90 27.94 -3.85 -22.22
N ALA A 91 28.09 -5.13 -21.87
CA ALA A 91 27.65 -6.27 -22.66
C ALA A 91 26.25 -6.79 -22.28
N SER A 92 25.53 -6.10 -21.38
CA SER A 92 24.16 -6.45 -20.99
C SER A 92 23.17 -5.99 -22.04
N GLU A 93 22.28 -6.89 -22.44
CA GLU A 93 21.14 -6.60 -23.31
C GLU A 93 19.81 -6.80 -22.54
N PRO A 94 18.66 -6.36 -23.11
CA PRO A 94 17.34 -6.63 -22.53
C PRO A 94 17.08 -8.14 -22.30
N ASP A 95 16.07 -8.47 -21.50
CA ASP A 95 15.60 -9.85 -21.29
C ASP A 95 16.66 -10.85 -20.78
N ASN A 96 17.57 -10.39 -19.91
CA ASN A 96 18.69 -11.17 -19.37
C ASN A 96 19.65 -11.70 -20.44
N LEU A 97 19.71 -11.07 -21.61
CA LEU A 97 20.67 -11.40 -22.66
C LEU A 97 22.03 -10.76 -22.41
N CYS A 98 23.06 -11.35 -23.00
CA CYS A 98 24.43 -10.85 -22.97
C CYS A 98 25.08 -10.97 -24.35
N LYS A 99 25.68 -9.89 -24.84
CA LYS A 99 26.35 -9.87 -26.15
C LYS A 99 27.53 -10.85 -26.26
N ILE A 100 28.19 -11.17 -25.16
CA ILE A 100 29.40 -12.03 -25.13
C ILE A 100 29.03 -13.50 -24.90
N TYR A 101 28.11 -13.75 -23.96
CA TYR A 101 27.79 -15.10 -23.47
C TYR A 101 26.39 -15.57 -23.85
N VAL A 102 25.71 -14.84 -24.76
CA VAL A 102 24.29 -15.01 -25.15
C VAL A 102 23.32 -14.66 -24.02
N GLN A 103 23.57 -15.14 -22.79
CA GLN A 103 22.75 -14.90 -21.61
C GLN A 103 23.57 -14.42 -20.40
N GLN A 104 22.89 -13.79 -19.44
CA GLN A 104 23.47 -13.36 -18.17
C GLN A 104 23.54 -14.54 -17.19
N CYS A 105 24.53 -15.40 -17.39
CA CYS A 105 24.71 -16.66 -16.67
C CYS A 105 26.13 -16.82 -16.08
N SER A 106 26.35 -17.93 -15.39
CA SER A 106 27.63 -18.32 -14.76
C SER A 106 28.77 -18.59 -15.75
N ASP A 107 28.52 -18.55 -17.05
CA ASP A 107 29.56 -18.59 -18.08
C ASP A 107 30.41 -17.31 -18.06
N CYS A 108 29.83 -16.20 -17.62
CA CYS A 108 30.58 -14.98 -17.32
C CYS A 108 31.32 -15.13 -15.97
N PRO A 109 32.66 -14.99 -15.91
CA PRO A 109 33.41 -15.14 -14.66
C PRO A 109 32.99 -14.15 -13.56
N ILE A 110 32.63 -12.92 -13.95
CA ILE A 110 32.19 -11.87 -13.03
C ILE A 110 30.81 -12.23 -12.46
N TYR A 111 29.91 -12.74 -13.30
CA TYR A 111 28.59 -13.21 -12.87
C TYR A 111 28.73 -14.42 -11.95
N LYS A 112 29.55 -15.41 -12.30
CA LYS A 112 29.82 -16.60 -11.49
C LYS A 112 30.35 -16.25 -10.10
N ASN A 113 31.24 -15.27 -10.01
CA ASN A 113 31.75 -14.80 -8.74
C ASN A 113 30.67 -14.08 -7.91
N TRP A 114 29.83 -13.27 -8.55
CA TRP A 114 28.68 -12.65 -7.88
C TRP A 114 27.68 -13.71 -7.39
N GLU A 115 27.38 -14.70 -8.22
CA GLU A 115 26.45 -15.78 -7.92
C GLU A 115 26.83 -16.55 -6.66
N LYS A 116 28.12 -16.88 -6.51
CA LYS A 116 28.62 -17.60 -5.34
C LYS A 116 28.62 -16.79 -4.03
N ASN A 117 28.80 -15.48 -4.10
CA ASN A 117 29.09 -14.67 -2.92
C ASN A 117 27.98 -13.70 -2.51
N LYS A 118 27.14 -13.28 -3.46
CA LYS A 118 26.24 -12.13 -3.29
C LYS A 118 24.80 -12.39 -3.71
N LYS A 119 24.52 -13.48 -4.44
CA LYS A 119 23.16 -13.82 -4.90
C LYS A 119 22.21 -14.06 -3.75
N ASP A 120 22.61 -14.79 -2.73
CA ASP A 120 21.75 -15.06 -1.56
C ASP A 120 21.42 -13.77 -0.81
N ALA A 121 22.44 -12.94 -0.54
CA ALA A 121 22.24 -11.64 0.08
C ALA A 121 21.37 -10.70 -0.77
N TYR A 122 21.46 -10.78 -2.10
CA TYR A 122 20.60 -10.04 -3.02
C TYR A 122 19.15 -10.52 -2.92
N ASN A 123 18.91 -11.83 -2.98
CA ASN A 123 17.58 -12.43 -2.92
C ASN A 123 16.86 -12.15 -1.59
N ILE A 124 17.59 -12.09 -0.48
CA ILE A 124 17.01 -11.75 0.84
C ILE A 124 16.62 -10.28 0.93
N LYS A 125 17.39 -9.38 0.30
CA LYS A 125 17.26 -7.92 0.49
C LYS A 125 16.39 -7.22 -0.53
N ILE A 126 16.23 -7.81 -1.72
CA ILE A 126 15.52 -7.19 -2.83
C ILE A 126 14.15 -7.88 -2.98
N PRO A 127 13.04 -7.12 -2.95
CA PRO A 127 11.72 -7.69 -3.18
C PRO A 127 11.65 -8.29 -4.59
N VAL A 128 11.02 -9.46 -4.69
CA VAL A 128 10.85 -10.14 -5.98
C VAL A 128 9.68 -9.49 -6.72
N PRO A 129 9.80 -9.23 -8.05
CA PRO A 129 8.69 -8.73 -8.84
C PRO A 129 7.49 -9.69 -8.78
N LEU A 130 6.27 -9.15 -8.59
CA LEU A 130 5.04 -9.95 -8.47
C LEU A 130 4.66 -10.63 -9.80
N GLU A 131 5.17 -10.11 -10.91
CA GLU A 131 4.90 -10.56 -12.28
C GLU A 131 5.31 -12.03 -12.50
N GLY A 132 6.30 -12.54 -11.76
CA GLY A 132 6.73 -13.94 -11.81
C GLY A 132 6.00 -14.87 -10.86
N HIS A 133 5.19 -14.33 -9.93
CA HIS A 133 4.59 -15.08 -8.82
C HIS A 133 3.06 -15.01 -8.78
N VAL A 134 2.43 -14.79 -9.94
CA VAL A 134 0.98 -14.68 -10.06
C VAL A 134 0.28 -15.93 -9.54
N GLN A 135 0.89 -17.12 -9.69
CA GLN A 135 0.32 -18.36 -9.16
C GLN A 135 0.41 -18.47 -7.65
N GLU A 136 1.52 -18.10 -7.00
CA GLU A 136 1.63 -18.10 -5.53
C GLU A 136 0.68 -17.09 -4.88
N ILE A 137 0.47 -15.95 -5.53
CA ILE A 137 -0.50 -14.93 -5.09
C ILE A 137 -1.93 -15.42 -5.30
N SER A 138 -2.24 -15.99 -6.47
CA SER A 138 -3.59 -16.47 -6.79
C SER A 138 -3.96 -17.75 -6.04
N SER A 139 -2.97 -18.52 -5.60
CA SER A 139 -3.16 -19.73 -4.79
C SER A 139 -3.25 -19.46 -3.29
N GLN A 140 -3.07 -18.20 -2.86
CA GLN A 140 -3.56 -17.79 -1.55
C GLN A 140 -5.07 -17.97 -1.56
N LYS A 141 -5.52 -19.08 -0.99
CA LYS A 141 -6.88 -19.21 -0.51
C LYS A 141 -7.04 -18.13 0.55
N LEU A 142 -7.50 -16.95 0.15
CA LEU A 142 -8.23 -16.11 1.07
C LEU A 142 -9.31 -17.01 1.65
N ASP A 143 -9.41 -17.09 2.97
CA ASP A 143 -10.62 -17.58 3.63
C ASP A 143 -11.74 -16.61 3.25
N THR A 144 -12.26 -16.78 2.04
CA THR A 144 -13.35 -15.99 1.53
C THR A 144 -14.59 -16.51 2.24
N HIS A 145 -15.08 -15.73 3.21
CA HIS A 145 -16.43 -15.91 3.71
C HIS A 145 -17.35 -16.01 2.49
N ASN A 146 -18.13 -17.09 2.41
CA ASN A 146 -19.02 -17.32 1.29
C ASN A 146 -20.23 -16.38 1.41
N ILE A 147 -20.06 -15.16 0.92
CA ILE A 147 -21.06 -14.08 0.96
C ILE A 147 -22.39 -14.57 0.37
N GLU A 148 -22.33 -15.38 -0.69
CA GLU A 148 -23.54 -15.91 -1.34
C GLU A 148 -24.30 -16.89 -0.44
N ALA A 149 -23.60 -17.73 0.31
CA ALA A 149 -24.20 -18.61 1.31
C ALA A 149 -24.82 -17.79 2.45
N SER A 150 -24.14 -16.74 2.93
CA SER A 150 -24.68 -15.83 3.95
C SER A 150 -25.94 -15.12 3.47
N ILE A 151 -25.97 -14.61 2.23
CA ILE A 151 -27.16 -13.98 1.63
C ILE A 151 -28.35 -14.94 1.61
N LYS A 152 -28.15 -16.22 1.23
CA LYS A 152 -29.22 -17.22 1.23
C LYS A 152 -29.79 -17.47 2.63
N LYS A 153 -28.91 -17.54 3.65
CA LYS A 153 -29.33 -17.66 5.07
C LYS A 153 -30.17 -16.46 5.50
N VAL A 154 -29.73 -15.23 5.19
CA VAL A 154 -30.49 -14.00 5.52
C VAL A 154 -31.87 -14.01 4.85
N ASN A 155 -31.93 -14.31 3.55
CA ASN A 155 -33.18 -14.29 2.80
C ASN A 155 -34.20 -15.30 3.35
N LYS A 156 -33.76 -16.53 3.66
CA LYS A 156 -34.62 -17.55 4.27
C LYS A 156 -35.17 -17.09 5.63
N LYS A 157 -34.33 -16.51 6.48
CA LYS A 157 -34.78 -16.04 7.80
C LYS A 157 -35.72 -14.84 7.70
N MET A 158 -35.52 -13.96 6.73
CA MET A 158 -36.41 -12.82 6.51
C MET A 158 -37.79 -13.24 6.02
N GLU A 159 -37.94 -14.37 5.34
CA GLU A 159 -39.24 -14.93 4.99
C GLU A 159 -40.06 -15.31 6.24
N GLU A 160 -39.40 -15.80 7.30
CA GLU A 160 -40.04 -16.19 8.56
C GLU A 160 -40.37 -14.98 9.47
N VAL A 161 -39.53 -13.94 9.46
CA VAL A 161 -39.58 -12.83 10.43
C VAL A 161 -40.41 -11.63 9.92
N LEU A 162 -40.49 -11.43 8.61
CA LEU A 162 -41.19 -10.29 8.02
C LEU A 162 -42.69 -10.55 7.88
N LYS A 163 -43.50 -9.50 8.05
CA LYS A 163 -44.95 -9.58 7.76
C LYS A 163 -45.17 -9.80 6.26
N PRO A 164 -46.31 -10.35 5.81
CA PRO A 164 -46.56 -10.63 4.38
C PRO A 164 -46.34 -9.43 3.44
N ILE A 165 -46.73 -8.23 3.89
CA ILE A 165 -46.52 -6.97 3.14
C ILE A 165 -45.04 -6.55 3.13
N GLU A 166 -44.34 -6.71 4.25
CA GLU A 166 -42.92 -6.40 4.36
C GLU A 166 -42.06 -7.38 3.54
N TRP A 167 -42.41 -8.67 3.54
CA TRP A 167 -41.74 -9.70 2.74
C TRP A 167 -41.90 -9.46 1.24
N LYS A 168 -43.10 -9.07 0.79
CA LYS A 168 -43.35 -8.72 -0.62
C LYS A 168 -42.47 -7.56 -1.06
N VAL A 169 -42.37 -6.51 -0.24
CA VAL A 169 -41.49 -5.35 -0.50
C VAL A 169 -40.02 -5.73 -0.43
N TYR A 170 -39.61 -6.56 0.53
CA TYR A 170 -38.23 -7.06 0.64
C TYR A 170 -37.80 -7.85 -0.59
N ARG A 171 -38.63 -8.81 -1.03
CA ARG A 171 -38.38 -9.63 -2.20
C ARG A 171 -38.19 -8.79 -3.46
N MET A 172 -39.12 -7.86 -3.72
CA MET A 172 -39.05 -7.02 -4.91
C MET A 172 -37.82 -6.12 -4.93
N LEU A 173 -37.39 -5.59 -3.77
CA LEU A 173 -36.28 -4.65 -3.69
C LEU A 173 -34.90 -5.33 -3.64
N TYR A 174 -34.77 -6.42 -2.88
CA TYR A 174 -33.47 -6.99 -2.52
C TYR A 174 -33.19 -8.36 -3.15
N ILE A 175 -34.20 -9.03 -3.72
CA ILE A 175 -34.04 -10.29 -4.46
C ILE A 175 -34.24 -10.07 -5.96
N GLU A 176 -35.31 -9.36 -6.33
CA GLU A 176 -35.65 -9.08 -7.73
C GLU A 176 -35.03 -7.79 -8.27
N ASN A 177 -34.37 -6.99 -7.41
CA ASN A 177 -33.68 -5.74 -7.75
C ASN A 177 -34.57 -4.70 -8.48
N ARG A 178 -35.86 -4.64 -8.16
CA ARG A 178 -36.78 -3.62 -8.71
C ARG A 178 -36.55 -2.25 -8.06
N SER A 179 -36.87 -1.19 -8.80
CA SER A 179 -36.79 0.18 -8.28
C SER A 179 -37.91 0.50 -7.28
N GLU A 180 -37.68 1.45 -6.38
CA GLU A 180 -38.70 1.87 -5.40
C GLU A 180 -40.00 2.37 -6.05
N SER A 181 -39.90 3.02 -7.21
CA SER A 181 -41.04 3.49 -7.99
C SER A 181 -41.90 2.37 -8.55
N GLU A 182 -41.28 1.29 -9.02
CA GLU A 182 -42.00 0.11 -9.53
C GLU A 182 -42.70 -0.62 -8.40
N VAL A 183 -42.01 -0.81 -7.27
CA VAL A 183 -42.59 -1.43 -6.06
C VAL A 183 -43.74 -0.59 -5.51
N ALA A 184 -43.65 0.74 -5.54
CA ALA A 184 -44.75 1.60 -5.10
C ALA A 184 -46.01 1.47 -5.96
N THR A 185 -45.81 1.39 -7.27
CA THR A 185 -46.89 1.26 -8.26
C THR A 185 -47.57 -0.09 -8.10
N GLU A 186 -46.80 -1.16 -7.95
CA GLU A 186 -47.31 -2.54 -7.76
C GLU A 186 -47.99 -2.75 -6.41
N MET A 187 -47.57 -2.02 -5.38
CA MET A 187 -48.21 -2.04 -4.06
C MET A 187 -49.42 -1.10 -3.95
N GLY A 188 -49.76 -0.36 -5.02
CA GLY A 188 -50.92 0.52 -5.08
C GLY A 188 -50.81 1.78 -4.20
N TYR A 189 -49.60 2.18 -3.80
CA TYR A 189 -49.40 3.35 -2.97
C TYR A 189 -49.53 4.64 -3.79
N LYS A 190 -50.44 5.54 -3.37
CA LYS A 190 -50.69 6.82 -4.05
C LYS A 190 -49.92 7.97 -3.36
N THR A 191 -49.47 8.96 -4.12
CA THR A 191 -48.96 10.24 -3.58
C THR A 191 -49.98 11.35 -3.74
N SER A 192 -50.06 12.23 -2.74
CA SER A 192 -50.86 13.46 -2.77
C SER A 192 -50.04 14.72 -3.07
N GLU A 193 -48.74 14.60 -3.33
CA GLU A 193 -47.80 15.74 -3.52
C GLU A 193 -47.21 15.75 -4.94
N LYS A 194 -47.25 16.91 -5.63
CA LYS A 194 -46.59 17.12 -6.93
C LYS A 194 -45.06 17.02 -6.79
N ASN A 195 -44.39 16.34 -7.72
CA ASN A 195 -42.93 16.09 -7.81
C ASN A 195 -42.32 15.00 -6.91
N ARG A 196 -43.09 14.06 -6.36
CA ARG A 196 -42.54 12.87 -5.65
C ARG A 196 -43.10 11.57 -6.20
N SER A 197 -42.25 10.55 -6.30
CA SER A 197 -42.65 9.20 -6.69
C SER A 197 -43.74 8.65 -5.75
N PRO A 198 -44.77 7.95 -6.27
CA PRO A 198 -45.85 7.38 -5.47
C PRO A 198 -45.32 6.58 -4.28
N GLY A 199 -45.96 6.66 -3.11
CA GLY A 199 -45.65 5.81 -1.95
C GLY A 199 -44.30 5.99 -1.23
N TYR A 200 -43.47 6.98 -1.59
CA TYR A 200 -42.09 7.13 -1.07
C TYR A 200 -41.95 7.04 0.46
N LYS A 201 -42.83 7.70 1.23
CA LYS A 201 -42.78 7.68 2.70
C LYS A 201 -43.14 6.30 3.27
N GLN A 202 -44.07 5.58 2.64
CA GLN A 202 -44.51 4.25 3.08
C GLN A 202 -43.42 3.20 2.83
N ILE A 203 -42.81 3.20 1.64
CA ILE A 203 -41.69 2.32 1.31
C ILE A 203 -40.50 2.60 2.23
N THR A 204 -40.18 3.88 2.46
CA THR A 204 -39.10 4.28 3.38
C THR A 204 -39.33 3.75 4.81
N ASN A 205 -40.57 3.82 5.31
CA ASN A 205 -40.92 3.29 6.63
C ASN A 205 -40.82 1.76 6.68
N ILE A 206 -41.26 1.06 5.63
CA ILE A 206 -41.15 -0.40 5.52
C ILE A 206 -39.67 -0.82 5.46
N LYS A 207 -38.83 -0.12 4.69
CA LYS A 207 -37.37 -0.34 4.66
C LYS A 207 -36.74 -0.19 6.04
N ARG A 208 -37.10 0.87 6.78
CA ARG A 208 -36.63 1.06 8.16
C ARG A 208 -37.06 -0.09 9.07
N SER A 209 -38.30 -0.54 8.98
CA SER A 209 -38.82 -1.69 9.74
C SER A 209 -38.01 -2.96 9.44
N ILE A 210 -37.78 -3.26 8.15
CA ILE A 210 -37.01 -4.42 7.72
C ILE A 210 -35.58 -4.37 8.26
N ILE A 211 -34.87 -3.24 8.11
CA ILE A 211 -33.48 -3.10 8.59
C ILE A 211 -33.39 -3.34 10.10
N ILE A 212 -34.34 -2.83 10.88
CA ILE A 212 -34.37 -3.04 12.33
C ILE A 212 -34.54 -4.53 12.67
N LYS A 213 -35.42 -5.25 11.94
CA LYS A 213 -35.65 -6.68 12.15
C LYS A 213 -34.47 -7.54 11.72
N VAL A 214 -33.81 -7.22 10.61
CA VAL A 214 -32.56 -7.88 10.18
C VAL A 214 -31.50 -7.71 11.25
N LYS A 215 -31.25 -6.47 11.72
CA LYS A 215 -30.25 -6.18 12.76
C LYS A 215 -30.53 -6.93 14.07
N ARG A 216 -31.79 -7.01 14.50
CA ARG A 216 -32.19 -7.79 15.68
C ARG A 216 -31.97 -9.29 15.51
N SER A 217 -32.20 -9.83 14.32
CA SER A 217 -32.02 -11.25 14.03
C SER A 217 -30.53 -11.63 14.01
N ILE A 218 -29.68 -10.74 13.50
CA ILE A 218 -28.21 -10.90 13.55
C ILE A 218 -27.71 -10.80 15.00
N GLN A 219 -28.19 -9.83 15.80
CA GLN A 219 -27.77 -9.65 17.19
C GLN A 219 -28.17 -10.78 18.14
N LYS A 220 -29.14 -11.62 17.76
CA LYS A 220 -29.60 -12.78 18.54
C LYS A 220 -28.92 -14.08 18.11
N ASP A 221 -27.93 -14.02 17.22
CA ASP A 221 -27.29 -15.17 16.57
C ASP A 221 -28.29 -16.08 15.83
N GLU A 222 -29.47 -15.57 15.45
CA GLU A 222 -30.44 -16.32 14.64
C GLU A 222 -30.02 -16.39 13.16
N ILE A 223 -29.05 -15.56 12.77
CA ILE A 223 -28.47 -15.50 11.42
C ILE A 223 -26.94 -15.42 11.55
N ASP A 224 -26.27 -16.51 11.21
CA ASP A 224 -24.81 -16.53 11.09
C ASP A 224 -24.38 -16.00 9.72
N ILE A 225 -23.75 -14.83 9.72
CA ILE A 225 -23.25 -14.13 8.52
C ILE A 225 -21.75 -14.33 8.30
N PHE A 226 -21.06 -15.00 9.22
CA PHE A 226 -19.63 -15.31 9.15
C PHE A 226 -19.38 -16.78 8.79
#